data_AF-A0A8I6Y1T4-F1
#
_entry.id   AF-A0A8I6Y1T4-F1
#
_cell.length_a   1.000
_cell.length_b   1.000
_cell.length_c   1.000
_cell.angle_alpha   90.00
_cell.angle_beta   90.00
_cell.angle_gamma   90.00
#
_symmetry.space_group_name_H-M   'P 1'
#
loop_
_entity.id
_entity.type
_entity.pdbx_description
1 polymer ?
#
loop_
_entity_poly.entity_id
_entity_poly.type
_entity_poly.pdbx_seq_one_letter_code
_entity_poly.pdbx_strand_id
1 'polypeptide(L)'
;MGLDLEYTANQEGVIVIQLCFSRNVTVFQWSSSDKHCPVFMDFLRSGIRFASVDIRNDKLKMRHTFGIEIRADSHIDIQDIFRLEHMRTSMTHMAVDMIDEEYTDMKAKFPLDQHKEWETTPLDGINIEYATKDAYVAYELYRRIRITNYGQRHLVHQAAPPPIWGYSDLDE
;
A
#
# COMPACT_ATOMS: atom_id res chain seq x y z
N MET A 1 -7.67 -1.63 -4.19
CA MET A 1 -7.17 -2.75 -3.37
C MET A 1 -5.75 -2.45 -2.99
N GLY A 2 -5.30 -2.89 -1.82
CA GLY A 2 -3.87 -2.98 -1.53
C GLY A 2 -3.28 -4.16 -2.28
N LEU A 3 -2.08 -4.01 -2.82
CA LEU A 3 -1.31 -5.06 -3.47
C LEU A 3 0.12 -4.96 -2.98
N ASP A 4 0.69 -6.10 -2.64
CA ASP A 4 2.13 -6.25 -2.47
C ASP A 4 2.56 -7.59 -3.10
N LEU A 5 3.87 -7.79 -3.27
CA LEU A 5 4.43 -9.03 -3.83
C LEU A 5 5.62 -9.51 -3.01
N GLU A 6 5.79 -10.83 -2.94
CA GLU A 6 7.02 -11.45 -2.46
C GLU A 6 7.62 -12.36 -3.52
N TYR A 7 8.93 -12.51 -3.45
CA TYR A 7 9.71 -13.12 -4.53
C TYR A 7 10.37 -14.43 -4.11
N THR A 8 10.82 -15.18 -5.11
CA THR A 8 11.66 -16.37 -4.92
C THR A 8 12.95 -16.03 -4.16
N ALA A 9 13.60 -17.02 -3.54
CA ALA A 9 14.82 -16.78 -2.76
C ALA A 9 15.95 -16.15 -3.58
N ASN A 10 16.04 -16.50 -4.87
CA ASN A 10 16.98 -15.91 -5.83
C ASN A 10 16.52 -14.55 -6.42
N GLN A 11 15.39 -14.03 -5.96
CA GLN A 11 14.78 -12.77 -6.38
C GLN A 11 14.42 -12.71 -7.87
N GLU A 12 14.29 -13.83 -8.58
CA GLU A 12 14.01 -13.82 -10.02
C GLU A 12 12.54 -13.61 -10.37
N GLY A 13 11.61 -14.14 -9.56
CA GLY A 13 10.19 -14.12 -9.87
C GLY A 13 9.29 -13.90 -8.66
N VAL A 14 8.02 -13.62 -8.94
CA VAL A 14 6.96 -13.52 -7.93
C VAL A 14 6.55 -14.91 -7.47
N ILE A 15 6.41 -15.08 -6.15
CA ILE A 15 6.04 -16.34 -5.54
C ILE A 15 4.84 -16.24 -4.60
N VAL A 16 4.61 -15.07 -4.00
CA VAL A 16 3.39 -14.76 -3.25
C VAL A 16 2.83 -13.43 -3.73
N ILE A 17 1.51 -13.35 -3.82
CA ILE A 17 0.77 -12.15 -4.19
C ILE A 17 -0.17 -11.84 -3.05
N GLN A 18 -0.05 -10.65 -2.46
CA GLN A 18 -0.92 -10.23 -1.38
C GLN A 18 -1.94 -9.21 -1.87
N LEU A 19 -3.21 -9.43 -1.55
CA LEU A 19 -4.30 -8.55 -1.96
C LEU A 19 -5.13 -8.16 -0.74
N CYS A 20 -5.38 -6.86 -0.55
CA CYS A 20 -6.23 -6.37 0.52
C CYS A 20 -7.41 -5.56 -0.01
N PHE A 21 -8.59 -5.85 0.54
CA PHE A 21 -9.75 -4.98 0.45
C PHE A 21 -10.42 -4.83 1.81
N SER A 22 -10.46 -3.59 2.31
CA SER A 22 -10.98 -3.28 3.64
C SER A 22 -10.21 -4.04 4.72
N ARG A 23 -10.86 -4.96 5.44
CA ARG A 23 -10.27 -5.78 6.51
C ARG A 23 -9.94 -7.21 6.06
N ASN A 24 -10.20 -7.54 4.80
CA ASN A 24 -9.93 -8.88 4.27
C ASN A 24 -8.63 -8.84 3.48
N VAL A 25 -7.73 -9.77 3.79
CA VAL A 25 -6.48 -9.96 3.08
C VAL A 25 -6.45 -11.38 2.51
N THR A 26 -6.07 -11.48 1.25
CA THR A 26 -5.82 -12.73 0.55
C THR A 26 -4.32 -12.83 0.28
N VAL A 27 -3.71 -13.90 0.79
CA VAL A 27 -2.32 -14.25 0.49
C VAL A 27 -2.37 -15.42 -0.49
N PHE A 28 -2.01 -15.15 -1.75
CA PHE A 28 -2.04 -16.15 -2.81
C PHE A 28 -0.63 -16.66 -3.08
N GLN A 29 -0.38 -17.92 -2.74
CA GLN A 29 0.91 -18.57 -2.98
C GLN A 29 0.96 -19.11 -4.41
N TRP A 30 1.67 -18.40 -5.29
CA TRP A 30 1.79 -18.73 -6.71
C TRP A 30 2.51 -20.07 -6.93
N SER A 31 3.54 -20.38 -6.13
CA SER A 31 4.30 -21.64 -6.22
C SER A 31 3.43 -22.88 -6.08
N SER A 32 2.41 -22.82 -5.24
CA SER A 32 1.52 -23.95 -4.92
C SER A 32 0.30 -24.02 -5.84
N SER A 33 0.14 -23.07 -6.76
CA SER A 33 -0.98 -23.00 -7.71
C SER A 33 -0.65 -23.70 -9.02
N ASP A 34 -1.69 -24.14 -9.75
CA ASP A 34 -1.53 -24.43 -11.17
C ASP A 34 -1.11 -23.12 -11.85
N LYS A 35 0.10 -23.12 -12.43
CA LYS A 35 0.73 -21.96 -13.07
C LYS A 35 -0.14 -21.36 -14.18
N HIS A 36 -1.18 -22.07 -14.62
CA HIS A 36 -2.20 -21.58 -15.53
C HIS A 36 -3.47 -21.14 -14.76
N CYS A 37 -3.40 -20.10 -13.94
CA CYS A 37 -4.57 -19.54 -13.24
C CYS A 37 -5.18 -18.33 -13.99
N PRO A 38 -6.00 -18.53 -15.05
CA PRO A 38 -6.42 -17.45 -15.94
C PRO A 38 -7.37 -16.47 -15.25
N VAL A 39 -8.26 -16.95 -14.39
CA VAL A 39 -9.21 -16.11 -13.65
C VAL A 39 -8.48 -15.08 -12.79
N PHE A 40 -7.40 -15.50 -12.14
CA PHE A 40 -6.59 -14.59 -11.33
C PHE A 40 -5.83 -13.58 -12.19
N MET A 41 -5.31 -13.99 -13.34
CA MET A 41 -4.65 -13.09 -14.27
C MET A 41 -5.61 -12.07 -14.89
N ASP A 42 -6.83 -12.49 -15.21
CA ASP A 42 -7.89 -11.60 -15.70
C ASP A 42 -8.32 -10.62 -14.62
N PHE A 43 -8.38 -11.07 -13.36
CA PHE A 43 -8.64 -10.20 -12.21
C PHE A 43 -7.60 -9.10 -12.07
N LEU A 44 -6.31 -9.42 -12.18
CA LEU A 44 -5.23 -8.41 -12.16
C LEU A 44 -5.32 -7.43 -13.33
N ARG A 45 -5.94 -7.83 -14.45
CA ARG A 45 -6.18 -6.98 -15.64
C ARG A 45 -7.54 -6.30 -15.68
N SER A 46 -8.40 -6.53 -14.70
CA SER A 46 -9.82 -6.13 -14.71
C SER A 46 -10.08 -4.61 -14.71
N GLY A 47 -9.05 -3.78 -14.56
CA GLY A 47 -9.16 -2.33 -14.42
C GLY A 47 -9.38 -1.87 -12.97
N ILE A 48 -9.51 -2.81 -12.02
CA ILE A 48 -9.46 -2.50 -10.59
C ILE A 48 -8.16 -1.73 -10.28
N ARG A 49 -8.26 -0.73 -9.40
CA ARG A 49 -7.09 0.02 -8.92
C ARG A 49 -6.41 -0.73 -7.78
N PHE A 50 -5.14 -1.00 -7.95
CA PHE A 50 -4.23 -1.58 -6.98
C PHE A 50 -3.28 -0.48 -6.48
N ALA A 51 -3.21 -0.30 -5.17
CA ALA A 51 -2.28 0.61 -4.53
C ALA A 51 -1.18 -0.22 -3.87
N SER A 52 0.05 0.21 -4.08
CA SER A 52 1.28 -0.46 -3.64
C SER A 52 2.34 0.61 -3.32
N VAL A 53 3.50 0.21 -2.81
CA VAL A 53 4.59 1.13 -2.46
C VAL A 53 5.88 0.67 -3.14
N ASP A 54 6.55 1.56 -3.89
CA ASP A 54 7.80 1.27 -4.62
C ASP A 54 7.67 0.14 -5.66
N ILE A 55 6.73 0.31 -6.59
CA ILE A 55 6.24 -0.76 -7.48
C ILE A 55 7.16 -1.08 -8.66
N ARG A 56 8.31 -0.41 -8.76
CA ARG A 56 9.18 -0.50 -9.96
C ARG A 56 9.69 -1.92 -10.15
N ASN A 57 10.14 -2.55 -9.08
CA ASN A 57 10.60 -3.93 -9.14
C ASN A 57 9.42 -4.89 -9.33
N ASP A 58 8.29 -4.66 -8.67
CA ASP A 58 7.07 -5.46 -8.82
C ASP A 58 6.65 -5.62 -10.27
N LYS A 59 6.56 -4.51 -11.00
CA LYS A 59 6.18 -4.53 -12.42
C LYS A 59 7.12 -5.39 -13.26
N LEU A 60 8.42 -5.32 -13.00
CA LEU A 60 9.42 -6.14 -13.69
C LEU A 60 9.24 -7.62 -13.36
N LYS A 61 9.02 -7.95 -12.08
CA LYS A 61 8.83 -9.33 -11.62
C LYS A 61 7.52 -9.92 -12.12
N MET A 62 6.42 -9.18 -12.12
CA MET A 62 5.15 -9.63 -12.70
C MET A 62 5.26 -9.90 -14.19
N ARG A 63 5.94 -9.02 -14.94
CA ARG A 63 6.17 -9.23 -16.38
C ARG A 63 7.01 -10.48 -16.62
N HIS A 64 8.06 -10.68 -15.83
CA HIS A 64 8.92 -11.86 -15.92
C HIS A 64 8.18 -13.16 -15.57
N THR A 65 7.45 -13.19 -14.46
CA THR A 65 6.82 -14.40 -13.93
C THR A 65 5.52 -14.77 -14.66
N PHE A 66 4.70 -13.77 -14.99
CA PHE A 66 3.35 -14.00 -15.50
C PHE A 66 3.18 -13.56 -16.97
N GLY A 67 4.14 -12.85 -17.54
CA GLY A 67 3.97 -12.22 -18.86
C GLY A 67 2.90 -11.12 -18.85
N ILE A 68 2.59 -10.55 -17.68
CA ILE A 68 1.55 -9.54 -17.51
C ILE A 68 2.10 -8.27 -16.87
N GLU A 69 1.42 -7.17 -17.09
CA GLU A 69 1.58 -5.94 -16.32
C GLU A 69 0.19 -5.41 -16.00
N ILE A 70 -0.01 -4.99 -14.75
CA ILE A 70 -1.22 -4.24 -14.39
C ILE A 70 -1.14 -2.90 -15.09
N ARG A 71 -2.23 -2.47 -15.72
CA ARG A 71 -2.27 -1.20 -16.45
C ARG A 71 -1.77 -0.04 -15.58
N ALA A 72 -1.04 0.90 -16.18
CA ALA A 72 -0.43 2.00 -15.44
C ALA A 72 -1.43 2.90 -14.70
N ASP A 73 -2.65 3.06 -15.22
CA ASP A 73 -3.75 3.79 -14.58
C ASP A 73 -4.44 3.01 -13.44
N SER A 74 -4.17 1.70 -13.37
CA SER A 74 -4.67 0.77 -12.38
C SER A 74 -3.62 0.39 -11.32
N HIS A 75 -2.31 0.51 -11.58
CA HIS A 75 -1.25 0.21 -10.60
C HIS A 75 -0.63 1.48 -10.04
N ILE A 76 -1.15 1.91 -8.89
CA ILE A 76 -0.83 3.17 -8.24
C ILE A 76 0.32 2.94 -7.28
N ASP A 77 1.44 3.62 -7.53
CA ASP A 77 2.48 3.78 -6.53
C ASP A 77 2.08 4.90 -5.56
N ILE A 78 2.00 4.59 -4.28
CA ILE A 78 1.69 5.58 -3.26
C ILE A 78 2.78 6.65 -3.19
N GLN A 79 4.05 6.31 -3.49
CA GLN A 79 5.16 7.27 -3.48
C GLN A 79 5.07 8.33 -4.58
N ASP A 80 4.29 8.08 -5.63
CA ASP A 80 4.04 9.04 -6.71
C ASP A 80 3.00 10.10 -6.34
N ILE A 81 2.12 9.78 -5.40
CA ILE A 81 0.99 10.65 -5.02
C ILE A 81 1.11 11.22 -3.60
N PHE A 82 2.05 10.73 -2.81
CA PHE A 82 2.27 11.15 -1.43
C PHE A 82 3.76 11.08 -1.08
N ARG A 83 4.25 12.07 -0.35
CA ARG A 83 5.62 12.15 0.15
C ARG A 83 5.64 12.80 1.53
N LEU A 84 6.50 12.28 2.40
CA LEU A 84 6.78 12.89 3.70
C LEU A 84 7.83 14.00 3.53
N GLU A 85 7.60 15.15 4.15
CA GLU A 85 8.39 16.38 3.95
C GLU A 85 9.82 16.26 4.51
N HIS A 86 10.04 15.39 5.50
CA HIS A 86 11.32 15.30 6.23
C HIS A 86 11.82 13.86 6.44
N MET A 87 11.19 12.87 5.82
CA MET A 87 11.56 11.46 5.99
C MET A 87 11.55 10.72 4.66
N ARG A 88 12.31 9.62 4.59
CA ARG A 88 12.18 8.67 3.49
C ARG A 88 10.75 8.16 3.47
N THR A 89 10.05 8.34 2.35
CA THR A 89 8.67 7.87 2.18
C THR A 89 8.65 6.36 1.95
N SER A 90 9.00 5.56 2.96
CA SER A 90 8.83 4.10 2.92
C SER A 90 7.45 3.71 3.45
N MET A 91 7.03 2.47 3.16
CA MET A 91 5.77 1.92 3.67
C MET A 91 5.67 2.04 5.19
N THR A 92 6.74 1.68 5.92
CA THR A 92 6.79 1.74 7.39
C THR A 92 6.62 3.16 7.94
N HIS A 93 7.37 4.14 7.42
CA HIS A 93 7.24 5.53 7.90
C HIS A 93 5.84 6.08 7.64
N MET A 94 5.28 5.82 6.44
CA MET A 94 3.90 6.22 6.15
C MET A 94 2.90 5.51 7.06
N ALA A 95 3.08 4.22 7.35
CA ALA A 95 2.19 3.47 8.23
C ALA A 95 2.19 4.04 9.66
N VAL A 96 3.37 4.39 10.19
CA VAL A 96 3.51 5.02 11.51
C VAL A 96 2.80 6.37 11.54
N ASP A 97 3.10 7.24 10.57
CA ASP A 97 2.55 8.60 10.54
C ASP A 97 1.05 8.64 10.26
N MET A 98 0.56 7.73 9.43
CA MET A 98 -0.79 7.80 8.88
C MET A 98 -1.74 6.76 9.42
N ILE A 99 -1.28 5.62 9.96
CA ILE A 99 -2.14 4.53 10.42
C ILE A 99 -2.12 4.45 11.95
N ASP A 100 -0.99 4.02 12.53
CA ASP A 100 -0.78 3.81 13.96
C ASP A 100 0.72 3.56 14.27
N GLU A 101 1.19 3.92 15.46
CA GLU A 101 2.58 3.73 15.90
C GLU A 101 2.98 2.24 16.05
N GLU A 102 2.03 1.32 16.19
CA GLU A 102 2.29 -0.12 16.28
C GLU A 102 3.05 -0.69 15.06
N TYR A 103 2.98 0.02 13.91
CA TYR A 103 3.66 -0.37 12.68
C TYR A 103 5.15 -0.03 12.66
N THR A 104 5.69 0.63 13.70
CA THR A 104 7.12 1.04 13.78
C THR A 104 8.07 -0.11 13.44
N ASP A 105 7.79 -1.30 13.99
CA ASP A 105 8.64 -2.48 13.80
C ASP A 105 8.07 -3.48 12.80
N MET A 106 7.09 -3.09 11.96
CA MET A 106 6.36 -4.02 11.08
C MET A 106 7.29 -4.81 10.15
N LYS A 107 8.40 -4.19 9.72
CA LYS A 107 9.43 -4.81 8.90
C LYS A 107 10.55 -5.43 9.73
N ALA A 108 10.91 -4.84 10.87
CA ALA A 108 12.03 -5.29 11.71
C ALA A 108 11.73 -6.61 12.45
N LYS A 109 10.45 -6.89 12.74
CA LYS A 109 10.01 -8.14 13.40
C LYS A 109 10.05 -9.36 12.46
N PHE A 110 10.26 -9.16 11.17
CA PHE A 110 10.39 -10.24 10.20
C PHE A 110 11.86 -10.60 9.98
N PRO A 111 12.30 -11.82 10.32
CA PRO A 111 13.70 -12.19 10.23
C PRO A 111 14.24 -12.13 8.80
N LEU A 112 15.48 -11.67 8.63
CA LEU A 112 16.10 -11.52 7.31
C LEU A 112 16.14 -12.84 6.52
N ASP A 113 16.45 -13.95 7.19
CA ASP A 113 16.48 -15.27 6.53
C ASP A 113 15.08 -15.77 6.16
N GLN A 114 14.03 -15.32 6.84
CA GLN A 114 12.66 -15.68 6.50
C GLN A 114 12.21 -15.12 5.14
N HIS A 115 12.86 -14.07 4.63
CA HIS A 115 12.65 -13.58 3.26
C HIS A 115 13.05 -14.59 2.17
N LYS A 116 13.79 -15.65 2.51
CA LYS A 116 14.16 -16.72 1.57
C LYS A 116 13.17 -17.89 1.58
N GLU A 117 12.23 -17.91 2.53
CA GLU A 117 11.35 -19.05 2.80
C GLU A 117 9.95 -18.91 2.18
N TRP A 118 9.75 -17.96 1.26
CA TRP A 118 8.46 -17.76 0.58
C TRP A 118 8.03 -18.93 -0.32
N GLU A 119 8.96 -19.80 -0.67
CA GLU A 119 8.71 -21.02 -1.47
C GLU A 119 8.20 -22.19 -0.62
N THR A 120 8.32 -22.10 0.72
CA THR A 120 7.87 -23.14 1.65
C THR A 120 6.34 -23.30 1.60
N THR A 121 5.87 -24.54 1.44
CA THR A 121 4.45 -24.88 1.33
C THR A 121 4.07 -25.91 2.39
N PRO A 122 3.12 -25.63 3.30
CA PRO A 122 2.42 -24.35 3.46
C PRO A 122 3.35 -23.23 3.96
N LEU A 123 2.97 -21.96 3.75
CA LEU A 123 3.67 -20.82 4.34
C LEU A 123 3.64 -20.86 5.87
N ASP A 124 4.75 -20.45 6.49
CA ASP A 124 4.81 -20.25 7.93
C ASP A 124 3.88 -19.13 8.38
N GLY A 125 3.39 -19.22 9.62
CA GLY A 125 2.48 -18.20 10.19
C GLY A 125 3.08 -16.79 10.18
N ILE A 126 4.40 -16.66 10.38
CA ILE A 126 5.10 -15.38 10.35
C ILE A 126 5.13 -14.75 8.95
N ASN A 127 5.25 -15.56 7.89
CA ASN A 127 5.17 -15.11 6.50
C ASN A 127 3.75 -14.63 6.17
N ILE A 128 2.74 -15.37 6.62
CA ILE A 128 1.33 -14.99 6.42
C ILE A 128 1.03 -13.68 7.15
N GLU A 129 1.48 -13.51 8.40
CA GLU A 129 1.28 -12.27 9.16
C GLU A 129 1.96 -11.07 8.49
N TYR A 130 3.21 -11.24 8.05
CA TYR A 130 3.96 -10.21 7.35
C TYR A 130 3.28 -9.78 6.05
N ALA A 131 3.01 -10.75 5.17
CA ALA A 131 2.30 -10.57 3.91
C ALA A 131 0.94 -9.88 4.11
N THR A 132 0.24 -10.24 5.19
CA THR A 132 -1.05 -9.65 5.53
C THR A 132 -0.93 -8.17 5.88
N LYS A 133 0.07 -7.82 6.70
CA LYS A 133 0.34 -6.44 7.10
C LYS A 133 0.68 -5.56 5.91
N ASP A 134 1.52 -6.02 4.99
CA ASP A 134 1.94 -5.21 3.85
C ASP A 134 0.79 -4.83 2.92
N ALA A 135 -0.04 -5.82 2.54
CA ALA A 135 -1.20 -5.53 1.71
C ALA A 135 -2.22 -4.64 2.42
N TYR A 136 -2.43 -4.84 3.72
CA TYR A 136 -3.32 -3.99 4.52
C TYR A 136 -2.81 -2.55 4.59
N VAL A 137 -1.52 -2.36 4.89
CA VAL A 137 -0.91 -1.03 4.96
C VAL A 137 -1.01 -0.33 3.60
N ALA A 138 -0.69 -1.00 2.50
CA ALA A 138 -0.86 -0.43 1.16
C ALA A 138 -2.31 0.02 0.89
N TYR A 139 -3.30 -0.80 1.26
CA TYR A 139 -4.72 -0.45 1.13
C TYR A 139 -5.09 0.77 1.98
N GLU A 140 -4.74 0.75 3.27
CA GLU A 140 -5.19 1.75 4.24
C GLU A 140 -4.49 3.09 4.05
N LEU A 141 -3.19 3.10 3.68
CA LEU A 141 -2.48 4.31 3.28
C LEU A 141 -3.18 5.00 2.12
N TYR A 142 -3.44 4.25 1.04
CA TYR A 142 -4.12 4.81 -0.13
C TYR A 142 -5.52 5.34 0.25
N ARG A 143 -6.27 4.60 1.07
CA ARG A 143 -7.60 5.04 1.54
C ARG A 143 -7.51 6.35 2.32
N ARG A 144 -6.60 6.46 3.29
CA ARG A 144 -6.44 7.68 4.11
C ARG A 144 -5.99 8.87 3.27
N ILE A 145 -5.01 8.71 2.38
CA ILE A 145 -4.58 9.75 1.44
C ILE A 145 -5.76 10.24 0.59
N ARG A 146 -6.56 9.33 0.05
CA ARG A 146 -7.71 9.68 -0.79
C ARG A 146 -8.79 10.43 -0.02
N ILE A 147 -9.05 10.04 1.24
CA ILE A 147 -10.01 10.74 2.12
C ILE A 147 -9.50 12.15 2.44
N THR A 148 -8.24 12.30 2.83
CA THR A 148 -7.63 13.61 3.12
C THR A 148 -7.67 14.53 1.90
N ASN A 149 -7.24 14.05 0.73
CA ASN A 149 -7.28 14.83 -0.51
C ASN A 149 -8.71 15.17 -0.97
N TYR A 150 -9.69 14.33 -0.63
CA TYR A 150 -11.09 14.65 -0.84
C TYR A 150 -11.53 15.78 0.11
N GLY A 151 -11.26 15.64 1.41
CA GLY A 151 -11.58 16.63 2.42
C GLY A 151 -10.99 18.01 2.09
N GLN A 152 -9.69 18.09 1.80
CA GLN A 152 -9.02 19.35 1.46
C GLN A 152 -9.65 20.09 0.27
N ARG A 153 -10.19 19.36 -0.71
CA ARG A 153 -10.83 19.96 -1.89
C ARG A 153 -12.26 20.44 -1.65
N HIS A 154 -12.93 19.95 -0.61
CA HIS A 154 -14.36 20.20 -0.37
C HIS A 154 -14.64 20.86 0.98
N LEU A 155 -13.64 21.04 1.83
CA LEU A 155 -13.74 21.89 3.00
C LEU A 155 -13.84 23.35 2.53
N VAL A 156 -15.00 23.95 2.76
CA VAL A 156 -15.20 25.39 2.62
C VAL A 156 -14.28 26.07 3.63
N HIS A 157 -13.42 27.00 3.20
CA HIS A 157 -12.77 27.90 4.14
C HIS A 157 -13.88 28.62 4.91
N GLN A 158 -14.04 28.30 6.19
CA GLN A 158 -14.73 29.21 7.09
C GLN A 158 -13.91 30.49 7.04
N ALA A 159 -14.43 31.50 6.32
CA ALA A 159 -13.84 32.83 6.32
C ALA A 159 -13.66 33.22 7.78
N ALA A 160 -12.46 33.72 8.12
CA ALA A 160 -12.21 34.27 9.44
C ALA A 160 -13.37 35.22 9.80
N PRO A 161 -13.89 35.18 11.04
CA PRO A 161 -14.90 36.15 11.45
C PRO A 161 -14.38 37.55 11.13
N PRO A 162 -15.22 38.44 10.56
CA PRO A 162 -14.78 39.78 10.20
C PRO A 162 -14.15 40.44 11.44
N PRO A 163 -13.07 41.23 11.28
CA PRO A 163 -12.43 41.89 12.41
C PRO A 163 -13.49 42.69 13.15
N ILE A 164 -13.58 42.48 14.47
CA ILE A 164 -14.37 43.31 15.36
C ILE A 164 -13.70 44.68 15.32
N TRP A 165 -14.22 45.60 14.52
CA TRP A 165 -13.91 47.01 14.66
C TRP A 165 -14.50 47.45 15.99
N GLY A 166 -13.66 47.39 17.03
CA GLY A 166 -13.96 48.01 18.31
C GLY A 166 -14.21 49.49 18.04
N TYR A 167 -15.43 49.92 18.35
CA TYR A 167 -15.76 51.34 18.46
C TYR A 167 -14.72 51.99 19.36
N SER A 168 -13.95 52.93 18.80
CA SER A 168 -13.23 53.88 19.61
C SER A 168 -14.28 54.73 20.31
N ASP A 169 -14.46 54.53 21.62
CA ASP A 169 -15.08 55.51 22.48
C ASP A 169 -14.18 56.76 22.47
N LEU A 170 -14.46 57.66 21.54
CA LEU A 170 -14.20 59.07 21.68
C LEU A 170 -15.56 59.74 21.92
N ASP A 171 -15.57 60.64 22.88
CA ASP A 171 -16.62 61.60 23.24
C ASP A 171 -17.51 61.18 24.44
N GLU A 172 -17.03 61.38 25.67
CA GLU A 172 -17.31 62.57 26.51
C GLU A 172 -16.55 62.51 27.87
#